data_AF-A0A067C6H6-F1
#
_entry.id   AF-A0A067C6H6-F1
#
_cell.length_a   1.000
_cell.length_b   1.000
_cell.length_c   1.000
_cell.angle_alpha   90.00
_cell.angle_beta   90.00
_cell.angle_gamma   90.00
#
_symmetry.space_group_name_H-M   'P 1'
#
loop_
_entity.id
_entity.type
_entity.pdbx_description
1 polymer ?
#
loop_
_entity_poly.entity_id
_entity_poly.type
_entity_poly.pdbx_seq_one_letter_code
_entity_poly.pdbx_strand_id
1 'polypeptide(L)'
;MATTHAEVTGWQRVLAQYAPQEEAWQHAETKMRAYAQQVLRDVKGDDAQKRSATIDFVKDLVPEDVKPEVESLPVEQFALGLIFYGPFQVYDRVYRHISSDYGKEMSMQARKGTEHDTTGHVYGEIAFFPFADILHAIAPVLPQNNAVFYDLGSGVGKAVVAAALLHPFHKSVGIEVLQPLVDFSHARVDKLGQDYDGIAQTISFVSGSFLDHPWSDGDLVFSHSTCFSPGTWERISKQAEQLKQGAYFVSVSHVLLSPLFEVLRTMVVTMSWGSCTVYIHRRMRIGRWATKMLQGGSAIRTDLQQRRGATPKENENSSPTPMPSVPFNLPDGEWRAKLSPEQYRVLRQKGTERPGTGAFTKHNALGTYLCAGCDAPLYTSSQKFNSGCGWPAFFDAIPNAIKALPDGSRIEIVCANCGGHMGHVFKGEGFETPTDERHCVNSVSLKFTSSPAP
;
A
#
# COMPACT_ATOMS: atom_id res chain seq x y z
N MET A 1 33.70 3.23 -8.35
CA MET A 1 33.77 4.14 -9.51
C MET A 1 32.35 4.53 -9.87
N ALA A 2 32.11 5.77 -10.29
CA ALA A 2 30.79 6.19 -10.77
C ALA A 2 30.49 5.49 -12.11
N THR A 3 29.29 4.94 -12.26
CA THR A 3 28.86 4.31 -13.51
C THR A 3 28.77 5.35 -14.63
N THR A 4 29.36 5.05 -15.77
CA THR A 4 29.46 5.94 -16.93
C THR A 4 28.30 5.75 -17.90
N HIS A 5 28.05 6.74 -18.75
CA HIS A 5 26.99 6.67 -19.76
C HIS A 5 27.21 5.49 -20.72
N ALA A 6 28.47 5.23 -21.10
CA ALA A 6 28.83 4.12 -21.99
C ALA A 6 28.51 2.75 -21.39
N GLU A 7 28.70 2.58 -20.08
CA GLU A 7 28.34 1.33 -19.38
C GLU A 7 26.84 1.10 -19.39
N VAL A 8 26.04 2.12 -19.04
CA VAL A 8 24.57 2.01 -19.00
C VAL A 8 24.00 1.72 -20.39
N THR A 9 24.42 2.46 -21.41
CA THR A 9 23.99 2.22 -22.80
C THR A 9 24.44 0.84 -23.30
N GLY A 10 25.63 0.38 -22.89
CA GLY A 10 26.13 -0.96 -23.19
C GLY A 10 25.22 -2.06 -22.63
N TRP A 11 24.82 -1.94 -21.37
CA TRP A 11 23.88 -2.89 -20.75
C TRP A 11 22.49 -2.83 -21.38
N GLN A 12 21.96 -1.63 -21.70
CA GLN A 12 20.68 -1.49 -22.42
C GLN A 12 20.70 -2.24 -23.76
N ARG A 13 21.80 -2.15 -24.52
CA ARG A 13 21.95 -2.87 -25.78
C ARG A 13 21.93 -4.38 -25.59
N VAL A 14 22.61 -4.90 -24.56
CA VAL A 14 22.59 -6.33 -24.23
C VAL A 14 21.18 -6.77 -23.83
N LEU A 15 20.47 -6.00 -23.00
CA LEU A 15 19.10 -6.31 -22.60
C LEU A 15 18.11 -6.33 -23.77
N ALA A 16 18.36 -5.53 -24.80
CA ALA A 16 17.53 -5.48 -26.00
C ALA A 16 17.86 -6.58 -27.03
N GLN A 17 19.09 -7.09 -27.04
CA GLN A 17 19.59 -8.00 -28.07
C GLN A 17 19.47 -9.49 -27.69
N TYR A 18 19.59 -9.81 -26.40
CA TYR A 18 19.66 -11.18 -25.90
C TYR A 18 18.37 -11.59 -25.16
N ALA A 19 18.07 -12.88 -25.10
CA ALA A 19 16.93 -13.39 -24.34
C ALA A 19 17.23 -13.45 -22.82
N PRO A 20 16.23 -13.35 -21.92
CA PRO A 20 16.48 -13.36 -20.47
C PRO A 20 17.14 -14.62 -19.90
N GLN A 21 17.08 -15.71 -20.66
CA GLN A 21 17.67 -16.99 -20.30
C GLN A 21 19.19 -16.99 -20.51
N GLU A 22 19.72 -16.02 -21.26
CA GLU A 22 21.13 -15.94 -21.61
C GLU A 22 21.95 -15.25 -20.52
N GLU A 23 23.15 -15.78 -20.24
CA GLU A 23 24.04 -15.28 -19.18
C GLU A 23 24.41 -13.80 -19.36
N ALA A 24 24.64 -13.38 -20.61
CA ALA A 24 24.92 -11.98 -20.95
C ALA A 24 23.77 -11.05 -20.54
N TRP A 25 22.53 -11.48 -20.76
CA TRP A 25 21.34 -10.73 -20.37
C TRP A 25 21.24 -10.64 -18.85
N GLN A 26 21.39 -11.76 -18.14
CA GLN A 26 21.32 -11.82 -16.67
C GLN A 26 22.39 -10.94 -16.00
N HIS A 27 23.61 -10.92 -16.56
CA HIS A 27 24.68 -10.04 -16.10
C HIS A 27 24.33 -8.57 -16.30
N ALA A 28 23.84 -8.19 -17.49
CA ALA A 28 23.44 -6.82 -17.80
C ALA A 28 22.26 -6.36 -16.92
N GLU A 29 21.28 -7.23 -16.66
CA GLU A 29 20.14 -6.96 -15.76
C GLU A 29 20.61 -6.66 -14.34
N THR A 30 21.53 -7.49 -13.82
CA THR A 30 22.09 -7.31 -12.47
C THR A 30 22.81 -5.96 -12.34
N LYS A 31 23.62 -5.59 -13.33
CA LYS A 31 24.34 -4.31 -13.36
C LYS A 31 23.40 -3.11 -13.46
N MET A 32 22.40 -3.20 -14.35
CA MET A 32 21.39 -2.15 -14.54
C MET A 32 20.59 -1.93 -13.25
N ARG A 33 20.18 -3.02 -12.59
CA ARG A 33 19.48 -2.98 -11.30
C ARG A 33 20.29 -2.28 -10.21
N ALA A 34 21.59 -2.59 -10.10
CA ALA A 34 22.48 -1.96 -9.14
C ALA A 34 22.67 -0.45 -9.41
N TYR A 35 22.85 -0.08 -10.68
CA TYR A 35 22.97 1.33 -11.10
C TYR A 35 21.69 2.12 -10.79
N ALA A 36 20.54 1.56 -11.11
CA ALA A 36 19.30 2.28 -10.94
C ALA A 36 18.85 2.36 -9.45
N GLN A 37 19.24 1.41 -8.60
CA GLN A 37 19.19 1.58 -7.14
C GLN A 37 20.04 2.77 -6.65
N GLN A 38 21.21 2.98 -7.25
CA GLN A 38 22.05 4.13 -6.94
C GLN A 38 21.37 5.45 -7.35
N VAL A 39 20.76 5.48 -8.54
CA VAL A 39 19.96 6.64 -9.02
C VAL A 39 18.84 6.97 -8.04
N LEU A 40 18.04 5.99 -7.61
CA LEU A 40 16.95 6.23 -6.65
C LEU A 40 17.45 6.77 -5.31
N ARG A 41 18.58 6.26 -4.80
CA ARG A 41 19.20 6.78 -3.57
C ARG A 41 19.62 8.24 -3.73
N ASP A 42 20.20 8.57 -4.88
CA ASP A 42 20.70 9.92 -5.15
C ASP A 42 19.55 10.92 -5.38
N VAL A 43 18.45 10.48 -6.01
CA VAL A 43 17.25 11.30 -6.22
C VAL A 43 16.49 11.55 -4.92
N LYS A 44 16.41 10.54 -4.03
CA LYS A 44 15.73 10.65 -2.72
C LYS A 44 16.60 11.24 -1.61
N GLY A 45 17.88 11.50 -1.88
CA GLY A 45 18.80 12.10 -0.93
C GLY A 45 18.62 13.61 -0.77
N ASP A 46 19.20 14.15 0.31
CA ASP A 46 19.12 15.58 0.65
C ASP A 46 20.10 16.46 -0.17
N ASP A 47 21.05 15.85 -0.87
CA ASP A 47 22.03 16.56 -1.71
C ASP A 47 21.39 17.03 -3.03
N ALA A 48 20.96 18.29 -3.06
CA ALA A 48 20.30 18.90 -4.21
C ALA A 48 21.17 18.92 -5.48
N GLN A 49 22.49 19.05 -5.34
CA GLN A 49 23.40 19.12 -6.49
C GLN A 49 23.63 17.73 -7.09
N LYS A 50 23.82 16.73 -6.22
CA LYS A 50 23.90 15.32 -6.65
C LYS A 50 22.59 14.84 -7.26
N ARG A 51 21.45 15.22 -6.67
CA ARG A 51 20.12 14.97 -7.23
C ARG A 51 20.00 15.57 -8.62
N SER A 52 20.25 16.87 -8.80
CA SER A 52 20.14 17.52 -10.12
C SER A 52 21.03 16.86 -11.17
N ALA A 53 22.31 16.61 -10.85
CA ALA A 53 23.23 15.97 -11.79
C ALA A 53 22.80 14.54 -12.17
N THR A 54 22.23 13.79 -11.22
CA THR A 54 21.70 12.45 -11.46
C THR A 54 20.47 12.52 -12.37
N ILE A 55 19.57 13.48 -12.14
CA ILE A 55 18.37 13.68 -12.95
C ILE A 55 18.75 14.01 -14.40
N ASP A 56 19.68 14.94 -14.61
CA ASP A 56 20.11 15.35 -15.95
C ASP A 56 20.77 14.18 -16.71
N PHE A 57 21.66 13.45 -16.03
CA PHE A 57 22.31 12.27 -16.60
C PHE A 57 21.29 11.19 -17.02
N VAL A 58 20.28 10.95 -16.18
CA VAL A 58 19.24 9.95 -16.44
C VAL A 58 18.39 10.38 -17.63
N LYS A 59 18.06 11.67 -17.78
CA LYS A 59 17.29 12.20 -18.91
C LYS A 59 18.01 12.05 -20.25
N ASP A 60 19.33 12.17 -20.26
CA ASP A 60 20.14 11.96 -21.46
C ASP A 60 20.13 10.50 -21.95
N LEU A 61 19.75 9.55 -21.09
CA LEU A 61 19.60 8.13 -21.46
C LEU A 61 18.26 7.81 -22.14
N VAL A 62 17.32 8.77 -22.23
CA VAL A 62 16.02 8.55 -22.89
C VAL A 62 16.17 8.57 -24.41
N PRO A 63 15.78 7.50 -25.12
CA PRO A 63 15.66 7.55 -26.57
C PRO A 63 14.63 8.60 -27.01
N GLU A 64 14.96 9.40 -28.03
CA GLU A 64 14.13 10.54 -28.48
C GLU A 64 12.69 10.15 -28.85
N ASP A 65 12.47 8.90 -29.29
CA ASP A 65 11.17 8.37 -29.68
C ASP A 65 10.21 8.11 -28.50
N VAL A 66 10.74 7.96 -27.28
CA VAL A 66 9.94 7.76 -26.04
C VAL A 66 9.92 8.99 -25.13
N LYS A 67 10.77 9.98 -25.41
CA LYS A 67 10.90 11.23 -24.64
C LYS A 67 9.57 11.97 -24.43
N PRO A 68 8.66 12.09 -25.43
CA PRO A 68 7.38 12.79 -25.26
C PRO A 68 6.44 12.15 -24.24
N GLU A 69 6.48 10.82 -24.10
CA GLU A 69 5.63 10.08 -23.16
C GLU A 69 6.19 10.14 -21.72
N VAL A 70 7.52 10.22 -21.62
CA VAL A 70 8.27 10.08 -20.37
C VAL A 70 8.56 11.43 -19.69
N GLU A 71 8.61 12.54 -20.43
CA GLU A 71 8.85 13.88 -19.88
C GLU A 71 7.77 14.36 -18.89
N SER A 72 6.56 13.78 -18.98
CA SER A 72 5.45 14.07 -18.06
C SER A 72 5.52 13.31 -16.73
N LEU A 73 6.40 12.30 -16.62
CA LEU A 73 6.49 11.45 -15.44
C LEU A 73 7.36 12.12 -14.36
N PRO A 74 7.02 11.95 -13.06
CA PRO A 74 7.93 12.28 -11.98
C PRO A 74 9.28 11.59 -12.19
N VAL A 75 10.38 12.28 -11.89
CA VAL A 75 11.74 11.73 -12.14
C VAL A 75 11.99 10.40 -11.44
N GLU A 76 11.31 10.15 -10.32
CA GLU A 76 11.31 8.85 -9.62
C GLU A 76 10.74 7.71 -10.49
N GLN A 77 9.68 7.97 -11.25
CA GLN A 77 9.10 7.00 -12.19
C GLN A 77 10.00 6.80 -13.40
N PHE A 78 10.75 7.81 -13.79
CA PHE A 78 11.72 7.69 -14.86
C PHE A 78 12.97 6.90 -14.44
N ALA A 79 13.43 7.05 -13.19
CA ALA A 79 14.44 6.18 -12.60
C ALA A 79 13.98 4.71 -12.53
N LEU A 80 12.69 4.46 -12.23
CA LEU A 80 12.08 3.13 -12.35
C LEU A 80 12.04 2.64 -13.81
N GLY A 81 11.85 3.55 -14.77
CA GLY A 81 12.02 3.31 -16.20
C GLY A 81 13.39 2.74 -16.55
N LEU A 82 14.47 3.22 -15.93
CA LEU A 82 15.81 2.64 -16.09
C LEU A 82 15.95 1.25 -15.43
N ILE A 83 15.29 1.02 -14.29
CA ILE A 83 15.29 -0.29 -13.61
C ILE A 83 14.57 -1.34 -14.45
N PHE A 84 13.43 -0.95 -15.03
CA PHE A 84 12.46 -1.88 -15.59
C PHE A 84 12.27 -1.72 -17.10
N TYR A 85 13.19 -1.04 -17.80
CA TYR A 85 13.09 -0.83 -19.25
C TYR A 85 12.90 -2.15 -20.01
N GLY A 86 13.75 -3.14 -19.73
CA GLY A 86 13.65 -4.47 -20.36
C GLY A 86 12.29 -5.14 -20.09
N PRO A 87 11.93 -5.37 -18.82
CA PRO A 87 10.60 -5.85 -18.45
C PRO A 87 9.44 -5.05 -19.08
N PHE A 88 9.55 -3.71 -19.13
CA PHE A 88 8.55 -2.83 -19.73
C PHE A 88 8.45 -3.01 -21.24
N GLN A 89 9.55 -3.18 -21.97
CA GLN A 89 9.50 -3.44 -23.41
C GLN A 89 8.80 -4.77 -23.74
N VAL A 90 8.98 -5.78 -22.89
CA VAL A 90 8.27 -7.06 -23.03
C VAL A 90 6.79 -6.88 -22.72
N TYR A 91 6.49 -6.24 -21.59
CA TYR A 91 5.14 -5.92 -21.17
C TYR A 91 4.39 -5.10 -22.23
N ASP A 92 5.02 -4.05 -22.76
CA ASP A 92 4.48 -3.21 -23.80
C ASP A 92 4.25 -4.03 -25.07
N ARG A 93 5.17 -4.89 -25.53
CA ARG A 93 4.88 -5.79 -26.67
C ARG A 93 3.62 -6.63 -26.47
N VAL A 94 3.35 -7.11 -25.26
CA VAL A 94 2.14 -7.90 -24.94
C VAL A 94 0.87 -7.04 -24.99
N TYR A 95 0.94 -5.81 -24.47
CA TYR A 95 -0.21 -4.92 -24.25
C TYR A 95 -0.35 -3.75 -25.24
N ARG A 96 0.60 -3.55 -26.17
CA ARG A 96 0.60 -2.45 -27.13
C ARG A 96 -0.65 -2.50 -28.00
N HIS A 97 -1.20 -1.33 -28.30
CA HIS A 97 -2.46 -1.12 -29.04
C HIS A 97 -3.74 -1.54 -28.30
N ILE A 98 -3.65 -1.89 -27.01
CA ILE A 98 -4.81 -2.04 -26.15
C ILE A 98 -5.00 -0.70 -25.44
N SER A 99 -6.09 0.00 -25.74
CA SER A 99 -6.38 1.28 -25.10
C SER A 99 -6.51 1.10 -23.59
N SER A 100 -6.24 2.17 -22.84
CA SER A 100 -6.46 2.21 -21.39
C SER A 100 -7.89 1.85 -20.99
N ASP A 101 -8.85 2.12 -21.88
CA ASP A 101 -10.27 1.86 -21.66
C ASP A 101 -10.73 0.49 -22.18
N TYR A 102 -9.91 -0.25 -22.93
CA TYR A 102 -10.34 -1.51 -23.55
C TYR A 102 -10.81 -2.54 -22.52
N GLY A 103 -10.03 -2.75 -21.44
CA GLY A 103 -10.41 -3.65 -20.35
C GLY A 103 -11.68 -3.18 -19.64
N LYS A 104 -11.88 -1.86 -19.53
CA LYS A 104 -13.08 -1.25 -18.95
C LYS A 104 -14.31 -1.49 -19.82
N GLU A 105 -14.21 -1.26 -21.12
CA GLU A 105 -15.28 -1.50 -22.09
C GLU A 105 -15.68 -2.97 -22.11
N MET A 106 -14.70 -3.88 -22.17
CA MET A 106 -14.94 -5.33 -22.15
C MET A 106 -15.59 -5.75 -20.83
N SER A 107 -15.15 -5.20 -19.69
CA SER A 107 -15.76 -5.46 -18.40
C SER A 107 -17.20 -4.94 -18.33
N MET A 108 -17.48 -3.74 -18.86
CA MET A 108 -18.84 -3.21 -18.95
C MET A 108 -19.75 -4.08 -19.82
N GLN A 109 -19.26 -4.54 -20.97
CA GLN A 109 -20.02 -5.43 -21.86
C GLN A 109 -20.30 -6.78 -21.21
N ALA A 110 -19.31 -7.37 -20.55
CA ALA A 110 -19.43 -8.66 -19.87
C ALA A 110 -20.39 -8.62 -18.68
N ARG A 111 -20.53 -7.46 -18.01
CA ARG A 111 -21.46 -7.29 -16.88
C ARG A 111 -22.89 -6.98 -17.29
N LYS A 112 -23.11 -6.47 -18.50
CA LYS A 112 -24.43 -6.02 -18.95
C LYS A 112 -25.46 -7.16 -18.89
N GLY A 113 -26.55 -6.95 -18.13
CA GLY A 113 -27.59 -7.96 -17.95
C GLY A 113 -27.22 -9.13 -17.02
N THR A 114 -26.14 -9.01 -16.24
CA THR A 114 -25.75 -9.97 -15.19
C THR A 114 -26.01 -9.39 -13.80
N GLU A 115 -25.87 -10.20 -12.75
CA GLU A 115 -25.92 -9.73 -11.36
C GLU A 115 -24.82 -8.71 -10.99
N HIS A 116 -23.83 -8.53 -11.87
CA HIS A 116 -22.75 -7.56 -11.74
C HIS A 116 -23.01 -6.23 -12.48
N ASP A 117 -24.20 -6.03 -13.05
CA ASP A 117 -24.61 -4.81 -13.77
C ASP A 117 -24.87 -3.63 -12.81
N THR A 118 -23.82 -3.17 -12.12
CA THR A 118 -23.89 -2.03 -11.20
C THR A 118 -22.85 -0.97 -11.56
N THR A 119 -23.22 0.29 -11.43
CA THR A 119 -22.38 1.48 -11.70
C THR A 119 -21.13 1.57 -10.82
N GLY A 120 -21.07 0.78 -9.73
CA GLY A 120 -19.96 0.77 -8.77
C GLY A 120 -18.70 0.05 -9.24
N HIS A 121 -18.71 -0.64 -10.39
CA HIS A 121 -17.55 -1.36 -10.88
C HIS A 121 -16.77 -0.54 -11.92
N VAL A 122 -16.15 0.56 -11.51
CA VAL A 122 -15.17 1.23 -12.38
C VAL A 122 -13.95 0.32 -12.47
N TYR A 123 -13.68 -0.14 -13.69
CA TYR A 123 -12.55 -1.02 -13.95
C TYR A 123 -11.24 -0.30 -13.66
N GLY A 124 -10.52 -0.83 -12.68
CA GLY A 124 -9.37 -0.19 -12.09
C GLY A 124 -8.06 -0.94 -12.38
N GLU A 125 -7.34 -0.65 -13.46
CA GLU A 125 -5.99 -1.18 -13.67
C GLU A 125 -4.87 -0.25 -13.23
N ILE A 126 -3.91 -0.80 -12.50
CA ILE A 126 -2.64 -0.13 -12.20
C ILE A 126 -1.73 -0.13 -13.43
N ALA A 127 -1.05 1.00 -13.66
CA ALA A 127 -0.03 1.10 -14.70
C ALA A 127 1.25 0.34 -14.31
N PHE A 128 2.07 0.00 -15.31
CA PHE A 128 3.27 -0.81 -15.12
C PHE A 128 4.28 -0.19 -14.13
N PHE A 129 4.70 1.06 -14.35
CA PHE A 129 5.74 1.67 -13.51
C PHE A 129 5.32 1.88 -12.05
N PRO A 130 4.09 2.34 -11.75
CA PRO A 130 3.66 2.36 -10.36
C PRO A 130 3.59 0.99 -9.70
N PHE A 131 3.12 -0.04 -10.42
CA PHE A 131 3.16 -1.40 -9.90
C PHE A 131 4.61 -1.87 -9.66
N ALA A 132 5.52 -1.51 -10.56
CA ALA A 132 6.93 -1.83 -10.43
C ALA A 132 7.58 -1.14 -9.21
N ASP A 133 7.20 0.10 -8.87
CA ASP A 133 7.66 0.76 -7.63
C ASP A 133 7.20 0.01 -6.37
N ILE A 134 5.92 -0.40 -6.36
CA ILE A 134 5.36 -1.16 -5.25
C ILE A 134 6.13 -2.46 -5.08
N LEU A 135 6.29 -3.24 -6.15
CA LEU A 135 6.99 -4.50 -6.11
C LEU A 135 8.46 -4.31 -5.77
N HIS A 136 9.10 -3.24 -6.26
CA HIS A 136 10.49 -2.90 -5.88
C HIS A 136 10.66 -2.72 -4.37
N ALA A 137 9.68 -2.12 -3.71
CA ALA A 137 9.71 -1.92 -2.26
C ALA A 137 9.60 -3.23 -1.45
N ILE A 138 9.08 -4.30 -2.05
CA ILE A 138 8.77 -5.58 -1.38
C ILE A 138 9.73 -6.69 -1.83
N ALA A 139 10.20 -6.68 -3.08
CA ALA A 139 11.01 -7.73 -3.68
C ALA A 139 12.25 -8.15 -2.86
N PRO A 140 13.01 -7.25 -2.20
CA PRO A 140 14.19 -7.65 -1.42
C PRO A 140 13.90 -8.57 -0.22
N VAL A 141 12.66 -8.61 0.25
CA VAL A 141 12.25 -9.39 1.43
C VAL A 141 11.35 -10.59 1.08
N LEU A 142 11.01 -10.76 -0.20
CA LEU A 142 10.29 -11.94 -0.67
C LEU A 142 11.21 -13.17 -0.70
N PRO A 143 10.65 -14.40 -0.53
CA PRO A 143 11.41 -15.63 -0.69
C PRO A 143 12.06 -15.71 -2.08
N GLN A 144 13.39 -15.85 -2.12
CA GLN A 144 14.12 -15.96 -3.38
C GLN A 144 13.71 -17.24 -4.13
N ASN A 145 13.28 -17.11 -5.38
CA ASN A 145 12.94 -18.20 -6.32
C ASN A 145 11.81 -19.15 -5.89
N ASN A 146 11.04 -18.80 -4.86
CA ASN A 146 9.89 -19.60 -4.42
C ASN A 146 8.70 -18.74 -3.96
N ALA A 147 8.73 -17.43 -4.23
CA ALA A 147 7.63 -16.55 -3.87
C ALA A 147 6.40 -16.85 -4.73
N VAL A 148 5.21 -16.72 -4.14
CA VAL A 148 3.92 -16.86 -4.82
C VAL A 148 3.20 -15.52 -4.86
N PHE A 149 2.76 -15.11 -6.06
CA PHE A 149 1.98 -13.90 -6.29
C PHE A 149 0.52 -14.19 -6.64
N TYR A 150 -0.40 -13.42 -6.07
CA TYR A 150 -1.82 -13.42 -6.41
C TYR A 150 -2.32 -12.01 -6.72
N ASP A 151 -3.17 -11.87 -7.74
CA ASP A 151 -3.94 -10.66 -8.05
C ASP A 151 -5.45 -10.96 -7.94
N LEU A 152 -6.12 -10.28 -7.00
CA LEU A 152 -7.54 -10.47 -6.70
C LEU A 152 -8.40 -9.49 -7.53
N GLY A 153 -9.13 -10.01 -8.51
CA GLY A 153 -9.85 -9.21 -9.50
C GLY A 153 -8.90 -8.76 -10.61
N SER A 154 -8.21 -9.71 -11.23
CA SER A 154 -7.04 -9.44 -12.07
C SER A 154 -7.33 -8.72 -13.40
N GLY A 155 -8.60 -8.56 -13.78
CA GLY A 155 -8.98 -7.86 -15.00
C GLY A 155 -8.36 -8.50 -16.23
N VAL A 156 -7.64 -7.72 -17.05
CA VAL A 156 -6.96 -8.23 -18.26
C VAL A 156 -5.53 -8.73 -17.99
N GLY A 157 -5.22 -8.97 -16.71
CA GLY A 157 -4.00 -9.64 -16.27
C GLY A 157 -2.75 -8.78 -16.24
N LYS A 158 -2.88 -7.45 -16.36
CA LYS A 158 -1.74 -6.52 -16.41
C LYS A 158 -0.81 -6.65 -15.21
N ALA A 159 -1.35 -6.61 -13.99
CA ALA A 159 -0.53 -6.71 -12.79
C ALA A 159 0.13 -8.09 -12.64
N VAL A 160 -0.55 -9.17 -13.06
CA VAL A 160 0.00 -10.55 -13.05
C VAL A 160 1.17 -10.69 -14.02
N VAL A 161 1.01 -10.24 -15.26
CA VAL A 161 2.09 -10.26 -16.26
C VAL A 161 3.24 -9.35 -15.82
N ALA A 162 2.95 -8.16 -15.30
CA ALA A 162 3.97 -7.28 -14.75
C ALA A 162 4.73 -7.95 -13.59
N ALA A 163 4.04 -8.57 -12.63
CA ALA A 163 4.67 -9.25 -11.50
C ALA A 163 5.66 -10.33 -11.95
N ALA A 164 5.26 -11.18 -12.91
CA ALA A 164 6.10 -12.24 -13.45
C ALA A 164 7.34 -11.71 -14.21
N LEU A 165 7.24 -10.54 -14.86
CA LEU A 165 8.37 -9.90 -15.53
C LEU A 165 9.31 -9.16 -14.57
N LEU A 166 8.82 -8.72 -13.42
CA LEU A 166 9.53 -7.87 -12.48
C LEU A 166 10.24 -8.65 -11.36
N HIS A 167 9.77 -9.87 -11.06
CA HIS A 167 10.33 -10.74 -10.03
C HIS A 167 10.12 -12.22 -10.39
N PRO A 168 11.10 -13.11 -10.11
CA PRO A 168 11.01 -14.54 -10.42
C PRO A 168 10.11 -15.28 -9.42
N PHE A 169 8.81 -15.01 -9.48
CA PHE A 169 7.81 -15.77 -8.74
C PHE A 169 7.79 -17.23 -9.22
N HIS A 170 7.61 -18.16 -8.28
CA HIS A 170 7.35 -19.56 -8.60
C HIS A 170 6.03 -19.70 -9.37
N LYS A 171 5.02 -18.93 -8.98
CA LYS A 171 3.77 -18.76 -9.72
C LYS A 171 3.18 -17.37 -9.48
N SER A 172 2.57 -16.83 -10.53
CA SER A 172 1.79 -15.60 -10.55
C SER A 172 0.37 -15.91 -11.01
N VAL A 173 -0.61 -15.69 -10.14
CA VAL A 173 -2.00 -16.12 -10.37
C VAL A 173 -2.94 -14.92 -10.39
N GLY A 174 -3.69 -14.75 -11.48
CA GLY A 174 -4.80 -13.81 -11.55
C GLY A 174 -6.14 -14.51 -11.32
N ILE A 175 -6.98 -13.97 -10.43
CA ILE A 175 -8.34 -14.48 -10.23
C ILE A 175 -9.33 -13.41 -10.70
N GLU A 176 -10.20 -13.77 -11.65
CA GLU A 176 -11.15 -12.86 -12.27
C GLU A 176 -12.50 -13.55 -12.49
N VAL A 177 -13.59 -12.86 -12.18
CA VAL A 177 -14.95 -13.42 -12.24
C VAL A 177 -15.53 -13.36 -13.65
N LEU A 178 -15.11 -12.38 -14.45
CA LEU A 178 -15.63 -12.17 -15.81
C LEU A 178 -14.83 -13.00 -16.82
N GLN A 179 -15.44 -14.09 -17.31
CA GLN A 179 -14.82 -15.00 -18.29
C GLN A 179 -14.19 -14.29 -19.50
N PRO A 180 -14.80 -13.28 -20.14
CA PRO A 180 -14.17 -12.60 -21.28
C PRO A 180 -12.83 -11.93 -20.92
N LEU A 181 -12.66 -11.45 -19.69
CA LEU A 181 -11.41 -10.87 -19.21
C LEU A 181 -10.34 -11.95 -18.97
N VAL A 182 -10.76 -13.12 -18.48
CA VAL A 182 -9.90 -14.30 -18.31
C VAL A 182 -9.39 -14.80 -19.66
N ASP A 183 -10.28 -14.95 -20.65
CA ASP A 183 -9.94 -15.39 -22.01
C ASP A 183 -8.94 -14.43 -22.66
N PHE A 184 -9.17 -13.13 -22.48
CA PHE A 184 -8.23 -12.10 -22.95
C PHE A 184 -6.85 -12.24 -22.28
N SER A 185 -6.83 -12.48 -20.97
CA SER A 185 -5.61 -12.64 -20.19
C SER A 185 -4.81 -13.88 -20.63
N HIS A 186 -5.47 -15.00 -20.93
CA HIS A 186 -4.83 -16.16 -21.55
C HIS A 186 -4.18 -15.82 -22.88
N ALA A 187 -4.88 -15.10 -23.76
CA ALA A 187 -4.30 -14.67 -25.04
C ALA A 187 -3.09 -13.73 -24.88
N ARG A 188 -2.96 -13.01 -23.75
CA ARG A 188 -1.76 -12.23 -23.42
C ARG A 188 -0.58 -13.12 -23.01
N VAL A 189 -0.84 -14.17 -22.24
CA VAL A 189 0.18 -15.16 -21.85
C VAL A 189 0.65 -15.96 -23.06
N ASP A 190 -0.25 -16.34 -23.97
CA ASP A 190 0.13 -17.00 -25.23
C ASP A 190 1.05 -16.12 -26.07
N LYS A 191 0.74 -14.82 -26.14
CA LYS A 191 1.59 -13.83 -26.84
C LYS A 191 2.95 -13.68 -26.14
N LEU A 192 2.99 -13.67 -24.81
CA LEU A 192 4.24 -13.63 -24.04
C LEU A 192 5.09 -14.89 -24.28
N GLY A 193 4.45 -16.06 -24.32
CA GLY A 193 5.09 -17.36 -24.47
C GLY A 193 5.83 -17.57 -25.79
N GLN A 194 5.54 -16.77 -26.82
CA GLN A 194 6.26 -16.81 -28.11
C GLN A 194 7.75 -16.49 -27.95
N ASP A 195 8.07 -15.52 -27.10
CA ASP A 195 9.44 -15.04 -26.88
C ASP A 195 9.96 -15.36 -25.45
N TYR A 196 9.05 -15.61 -24.48
CA TYR A 196 9.33 -15.73 -23.05
C TYR A 196 8.60 -16.91 -22.39
N ASP A 197 8.63 -18.08 -23.04
CA ASP A 197 7.95 -19.31 -22.59
C ASP A 197 8.18 -19.64 -21.10
N GLY A 198 9.42 -19.58 -20.62
CA GLY A 198 9.73 -19.86 -19.21
C GLY A 198 9.04 -18.92 -18.21
N ILE A 199 8.81 -17.65 -18.57
CA ILE A 199 8.05 -16.70 -17.73
C ILE A 199 6.56 -16.99 -17.86
N ALA A 200 6.08 -17.20 -19.09
CA ALA A 200 4.66 -17.48 -19.38
C ALA A 200 4.15 -18.71 -18.61
N GLN A 201 4.97 -19.75 -18.47
CA GLN A 201 4.64 -20.97 -17.71
C GLN A 201 4.45 -20.74 -16.20
N THR A 202 4.94 -19.63 -15.65
CA THR A 202 4.70 -19.28 -14.24
C THR A 202 3.39 -18.52 -14.03
N ILE A 203 2.72 -18.12 -15.11
CA ILE A 203 1.49 -17.32 -15.08
C ILE A 203 0.28 -18.23 -15.25
N SER A 204 -0.74 -18.02 -14.42
CA SER A 204 -2.04 -18.69 -14.59
C SER A 204 -3.18 -17.73 -14.30
N PHE A 205 -4.31 -17.92 -14.98
CA PHE A 205 -5.54 -17.18 -14.73
C PHE A 205 -6.64 -18.16 -14.34
N VAL A 206 -7.42 -17.78 -13.34
CA VAL A 206 -8.53 -18.56 -12.83
C VAL A 206 -9.81 -17.78 -13.02
N SER A 207 -10.76 -18.40 -13.70
CA SER A 207 -12.12 -17.88 -13.80
C SER A 207 -12.91 -18.22 -12.54
N GLY A 208 -13.34 -17.20 -11.81
CA GLY A 208 -14.14 -17.36 -10.61
C GLY A 208 -13.98 -16.23 -9.60
N SER A 209 -14.74 -16.36 -8.52
CA SER A 209 -14.69 -15.46 -7.39
C SER A 209 -13.43 -15.72 -6.56
N PHE A 210 -12.64 -14.66 -6.32
CA PHE A 210 -11.49 -14.72 -5.40
C PHE A 210 -11.89 -14.98 -3.94
N LEU A 211 -13.18 -14.89 -3.60
CA LEU A 211 -13.69 -15.25 -2.28
C LEU A 211 -13.89 -16.76 -2.14
N ASP A 212 -13.92 -17.50 -3.25
CA ASP A 212 -14.13 -18.95 -3.27
C ASP A 212 -12.86 -19.71 -3.66
N HIS A 213 -11.85 -19.00 -4.17
CA HIS A 213 -10.55 -19.55 -4.49
C HIS A 213 -9.53 -19.32 -3.36
N PRO A 214 -8.79 -20.35 -2.89
CA PRO A 214 -7.76 -20.16 -1.88
C PRO A 214 -6.53 -19.44 -2.44
N TRP A 215 -6.01 -18.48 -1.68
CA TRP A 215 -4.79 -17.73 -1.98
C TRP A 215 -3.91 -17.53 -0.72
N SER A 216 -4.17 -18.30 0.33
CA SER A 216 -3.48 -18.22 1.63
C SER A 216 -2.01 -18.66 1.59
N ASP A 217 -1.60 -19.34 0.52
CA ASP A 217 -0.20 -19.71 0.28
C ASP A 217 0.63 -18.58 -0.35
N GLY A 218 0.00 -17.50 -0.79
CA GLY A 218 0.65 -16.31 -1.35
C GLY A 218 1.64 -15.66 -0.39
N ASP A 219 2.79 -15.26 -0.94
CA ASP A 219 3.78 -14.44 -0.23
C ASP A 219 3.55 -12.95 -0.51
N LEU A 220 2.98 -12.63 -1.67
CA LEU A 220 2.48 -11.31 -2.05
C LEU A 220 1.09 -11.44 -2.68
N VAL A 221 0.12 -10.75 -2.10
CA VAL A 221 -1.24 -10.63 -2.65
C VAL A 221 -1.49 -9.17 -3.02
N PHE A 222 -1.98 -8.93 -4.23
CA PHE A 222 -2.36 -7.61 -4.73
C PHE A 222 -3.88 -7.55 -4.94
N SER A 223 -4.48 -6.40 -4.62
CA SER A 223 -5.89 -6.16 -4.89
C SER A 223 -6.17 -4.70 -5.19
N HIS A 224 -6.67 -4.43 -6.40
CA HIS A 224 -7.11 -3.10 -6.79
C HIS A 224 -8.55 -2.83 -6.31
N SER A 225 -8.69 -2.46 -5.03
CA SER A 225 -9.98 -2.51 -4.33
C SER A 225 -10.88 -1.28 -4.49
N THR A 226 -10.55 -0.32 -5.35
CA THR A 226 -11.28 0.97 -5.51
C THR A 226 -12.78 0.81 -5.71
N CYS A 227 -13.21 -0.32 -6.29
CA CYS A 227 -14.61 -0.58 -6.63
C CYS A 227 -15.25 -1.71 -5.83
N PHE A 228 -14.58 -2.21 -4.79
CA PHE A 228 -15.14 -3.25 -3.95
C PHE A 228 -16.09 -2.66 -2.91
N SER A 229 -17.26 -3.28 -2.74
CA SER A 229 -18.20 -2.89 -1.70
C SER A 229 -17.57 -3.06 -0.31
N PRO A 230 -18.00 -2.31 0.72
CA PRO A 230 -17.53 -2.50 2.08
C PRO A 230 -17.64 -3.95 2.57
N GLY A 231 -18.75 -4.63 2.23
CA GLY A 231 -18.94 -6.04 2.60
C GLY A 231 -18.00 -7.00 1.87
N THR A 232 -17.67 -6.73 0.60
CA THR A 232 -16.65 -7.47 -0.14
C THR A 232 -15.28 -7.26 0.52
N TRP A 233 -14.93 -6.03 0.87
CA TRP A 233 -13.65 -5.70 1.48
C TRP A 233 -13.47 -6.28 2.89
N GLU A 234 -14.55 -6.35 3.68
CA GLU A 234 -14.55 -7.04 4.97
C GLU A 234 -14.24 -8.54 4.81
N ARG A 235 -14.86 -9.19 3.82
CA ARG A 235 -14.59 -10.60 3.50
C ARG A 235 -13.15 -10.83 3.05
N ILE A 236 -12.62 -9.98 2.16
CA ILE A 236 -11.21 -10.02 1.73
C ILE A 236 -10.29 -9.85 2.95
N SER A 237 -10.56 -8.85 3.80
CA SER A 237 -9.77 -8.57 5.00
C SER A 237 -9.74 -9.76 5.95
N LYS A 238 -10.87 -10.45 6.12
CA LYS A 238 -10.97 -11.66 6.94
C LYS A 238 -10.25 -12.86 6.32
N GLN A 239 -10.35 -13.05 5.00
CA GLN A 239 -9.62 -14.13 4.32
C GLN A 239 -8.11 -13.92 4.34
N ALA A 240 -7.65 -12.66 4.26
CA ALA A 240 -6.24 -12.32 4.35
C ALA A 240 -5.61 -12.81 5.66
N GLU A 241 -6.39 -13.00 6.73
CA GLU A 241 -5.89 -13.55 7.99
C GLU A 241 -5.31 -14.96 7.88
N GLN A 242 -5.67 -15.70 6.83
CA GLN A 242 -5.16 -17.04 6.56
C GLN A 242 -3.77 -17.03 5.93
N LEU A 243 -3.27 -15.87 5.47
CA LEU A 243 -1.93 -15.75 4.93
C LEU A 243 -0.86 -16.10 5.97
N LYS A 244 0.26 -16.65 5.47
CA LYS A 244 1.45 -16.95 6.26
C LYS A 244 1.95 -15.70 6.98
N GLN A 245 2.46 -15.85 8.20
CA GLN A 245 3.06 -14.72 8.91
C GLN A 245 4.27 -14.17 8.16
N GLY A 246 4.32 -12.85 8.00
CA GLY A 246 5.30 -12.16 7.17
C GLY A 246 4.91 -12.01 5.70
N ALA A 247 3.81 -12.61 5.23
CA ALA A 247 3.30 -12.35 3.88
C ALA A 247 2.85 -10.90 3.72
N TYR A 248 2.86 -10.43 2.47
CA TYR A 248 2.52 -9.07 2.10
C TYR A 248 1.16 -9.01 1.42
N PHE A 249 0.40 -7.96 1.73
CA PHE A 249 -0.85 -7.65 1.05
C PHE A 249 -0.81 -6.19 0.59
N VAL A 250 -0.86 -5.98 -0.71
CA VAL A 250 -0.94 -4.65 -1.32
C VAL A 250 -2.38 -4.39 -1.71
N SER A 251 -2.91 -3.28 -1.23
CA SER A 251 -4.25 -2.83 -1.61
C SER A 251 -4.24 -1.41 -2.13
N VAL A 252 -5.13 -1.13 -3.08
CA VAL A 252 -5.37 0.20 -3.64
C VAL A 252 -6.70 0.72 -3.11
N SER A 253 -6.74 1.96 -2.63
CA SER A 253 -7.92 2.69 -2.12
C SER A 253 -8.53 2.25 -0.78
N HIS A 254 -8.13 1.11 -0.21
CA HIS A 254 -8.65 0.66 1.08
C HIS A 254 -7.57 -0.01 1.92
N VAL A 255 -7.57 0.24 3.22
CA VAL A 255 -6.72 -0.44 4.21
C VAL A 255 -7.39 -1.74 4.64
N LEU A 256 -6.63 -2.81 4.85
CA LEU A 256 -7.17 -4.05 5.41
C LEU A 256 -7.76 -3.79 6.80
N LEU A 257 -8.97 -4.33 7.06
CA LEU A 257 -9.65 -4.15 8.34
C LEU A 257 -9.10 -5.06 9.45
N SER A 258 -8.31 -6.08 9.09
CA SER A 258 -7.80 -7.05 10.05
C SER A 258 -6.71 -6.44 10.93
N PRO A 259 -6.84 -6.53 12.28
CA PRO A 259 -5.83 -6.01 13.21
C PRO A 259 -4.55 -6.85 13.24
N LEU A 260 -4.50 -7.93 12.46
CA LEU A 260 -3.35 -8.82 12.37
C LEU A 260 -2.37 -8.41 11.26
N PHE A 261 -2.69 -7.34 10.54
CA PHE A 261 -1.85 -6.70 9.55
C PHE A 261 -1.39 -5.33 10.05
N GLU A 262 -0.15 -4.99 9.75
CA GLU A 262 0.38 -3.65 9.92
C GLU A 262 0.56 -2.99 8.55
N VAL A 263 0.29 -1.68 8.47
CA VAL A 263 0.61 -0.89 7.27
C VAL A 263 2.07 -0.47 7.37
N LEU A 264 2.91 -0.97 6.47
CA LEU A 264 4.34 -0.63 6.42
C LEU A 264 4.60 0.65 5.64
N ARG A 265 3.83 0.87 4.57
CA ARG A 265 4.01 2.02 3.68
C ARG A 265 2.69 2.42 3.05
N THR A 266 2.49 3.73 2.96
CA THR A 266 1.42 4.36 2.19
C THR A 266 2.05 5.20 1.11
N MET A 267 1.55 5.09 -0.11
CA MET A 267 2.06 5.83 -1.27
C MET A 267 0.90 6.29 -2.14
N VAL A 268 1.05 7.46 -2.76
CA VAL A 268 0.08 7.96 -3.74
C VAL A 268 0.59 7.62 -5.12
N VAL A 269 -0.23 6.92 -5.88
CA VAL A 269 0.07 6.49 -7.24
C VAL A 269 -0.87 7.19 -8.22
N THR A 270 -0.33 7.69 -9.32
CA THR A 270 -1.13 8.19 -10.44
C THR A 270 -1.59 7.03 -11.32
N MET A 271 -2.90 6.89 -11.47
CA MET A 271 -3.59 5.96 -12.38
C MET A 271 -4.08 6.71 -13.63
N SER A 272 -4.60 5.97 -14.61
CA SER A 272 -5.15 6.53 -15.85
C SER A 272 -6.35 7.48 -15.65
N TRP A 273 -7.10 7.33 -14.55
CA TRP A 273 -8.27 8.17 -14.23
C TRP A 273 -8.07 9.10 -13.02
N GLY A 274 -6.89 9.14 -12.40
CA GLY A 274 -6.64 9.98 -11.22
C GLY A 274 -5.61 9.38 -10.26
N SER A 275 -5.38 10.04 -9.11
CA SER A 275 -4.50 9.50 -8.07
C SER A 275 -5.25 8.56 -7.13
N CYS A 276 -4.57 7.50 -6.68
CA CYS A 276 -5.08 6.53 -5.71
C CYS A 276 -4.03 6.28 -4.63
N THR A 277 -4.50 6.03 -3.40
CA THR A 277 -3.63 5.60 -2.31
C THR A 277 -3.36 4.11 -2.42
N VAL A 278 -2.10 3.70 -2.25
CA VAL A 278 -1.69 2.31 -2.16
C VAL A 278 -1.12 2.06 -0.78
N TYR A 279 -1.53 0.94 -0.19
CA TYR A 279 -1.12 0.48 1.13
C TYR A 279 -0.36 -0.84 1.01
N ILE A 280 0.86 -0.87 1.52
CA ILE A 280 1.65 -2.08 1.65
C ILE A 280 1.47 -2.60 3.08
N HIS A 281 0.74 -3.69 3.22
CA HIS A 281 0.52 -4.36 4.48
C HIS A 281 1.47 -5.53 4.66
N ARG A 282 1.83 -5.83 5.91
CA ARG A 282 2.51 -7.06 6.29
C ARG A 282 1.69 -7.80 7.34
N ARG A 283 1.56 -9.11 7.14
CA ARG A 283 1.01 -10.03 8.13
C ARG A 283 1.97 -10.11 9.32
N MET A 284 1.52 -9.69 10.51
CA MET A 284 2.39 -9.64 11.69
C MET A 284 2.88 -11.03 12.12
N ARG A 285 4.12 -11.08 12.63
CA ARG A 285 4.75 -12.29 13.18
C ARG A 285 4.47 -12.42 14.68
N ILE A 286 3.29 -12.94 15.03
CA ILE A 286 2.80 -12.99 16.41
C ILE A 286 2.38 -14.41 16.82
N GLY A 287 2.60 -14.76 18.09
CA GLY A 287 2.22 -16.07 18.62
C GLY A 287 0.70 -16.30 18.63
N ARG A 288 0.27 -17.57 18.62
CA ARG A 288 -1.15 -17.98 18.56
C ARG A 288 -2.05 -17.27 19.58
N TRP A 289 -1.52 -17.03 20.79
CA TRP A 289 -2.22 -16.30 21.84
C TRP A 289 -2.54 -14.85 21.44
N ALA A 290 -1.55 -14.11 20.93
CA ALA A 290 -1.71 -12.72 20.51
C ALA A 290 -2.65 -12.60 19.31
N THR A 291 -2.60 -13.58 18.37
CA THR A 291 -3.56 -13.67 17.27
C THR A 291 -5.00 -13.77 17.79
N LYS A 292 -5.26 -14.66 18.76
CA LYS A 292 -6.59 -14.89 19.33
C LYS A 292 -7.12 -13.65 20.06
N MET A 293 -6.26 -12.94 20.79
CA MET A 293 -6.60 -11.67 21.45
C MET A 293 -6.98 -10.59 20.43
N LEU A 294 -6.19 -10.42 19.37
CA LEU A 294 -6.44 -9.41 18.33
C LEU A 294 -7.69 -9.72 17.50
N GLN A 295 -8.08 -10.98 17.36
CA GLN A 295 -9.34 -11.38 16.73
C GLN A 295 -10.57 -11.20 17.63
N GLY A 296 -10.42 -10.64 18.84
CA GLY A 296 -11.51 -10.45 19.80
C GLY A 296 -11.92 -11.71 20.56
N GLY A 297 -11.10 -12.77 20.55
CA GLY A 297 -11.36 -14.02 21.26
C GLY A 297 -10.89 -13.99 22.72
N SER A 298 -11.63 -14.60 23.64
CA SER A 298 -11.18 -14.84 25.02
C SER A 298 -10.30 -16.11 25.09
N ALA A 299 -9.10 -16.02 25.66
CA ALA A 299 -8.22 -17.17 25.85
C ALA A 299 -8.64 -17.97 27.08
N ILE A 300 -8.81 -19.29 26.94
CA ILE A 300 -9.13 -20.19 28.04
C ILE A 300 -7.80 -20.70 28.64
N ARG A 301 -7.80 -20.85 29.96
CA ARG A 301 -6.66 -21.09 30.87
C ARG A 301 -5.78 -22.32 30.58
N THR A 302 -6.12 -23.14 29.59
CA THR A 302 -5.30 -24.28 29.11
C THR A 302 -4.08 -23.85 28.29
N ASP A 303 -4.13 -22.69 27.64
CA ASP A 303 -3.05 -22.22 26.75
C ASP A 303 -1.84 -21.65 27.52
N LEU A 304 -2.01 -21.36 28.82
CA LEU A 304 -0.99 -20.82 29.74
C LEU A 304 -0.08 -21.91 30.35
N GLN A 305 -0.41 -23.20 30.21
CA GLN A 305 0.30 -24.29 30.88
C GLN A 305 1.49 -24.87 30.11
N GLN A 306 1.69 -24.55 28.82
CA GLN A 306 2.83 -25.04 28.04
C GLN A 306 4.15 -24.26 28.25
N ARG A 307 4.31 -23.54 29.38
CA ARG A 307 5.55 -22.83 29.75
C ARG A 307 6.35 -23.45 30.90
N ARG A 308 5.98 -24.61 31.43
CA ARG A 308 6.69 -25.23 32.58
C ARG A 308 7.68 -26.36 32.23
N GLY A 309 8.30 -26.32 31.05
CA GLY A 309 9.17 -27.41 30.59
C GLY A 309 10.52 -27.05 29.96
N ALA A 310 10.93 -25.78 29.92
CA ALA A 310 12.25 -25.43 29.39
C ALA A 310 12.79 -24.18 30.09
N THR A 311 13.78 -24.37 30.95
CA THR A 311 14.63 -23.31 31.51
C THR A 311 15.49 -22.70 30.39
N PRO A 312 15.41 -21.39 30.11
CA PRO A 312 16.38 -20.73 29.25
C PRO A 312 17.66 -20.45 30.04
N LYS A 313 18.81 -20.86 29.51
CA LYS A 313 20.09 -20.28 29.90
C LYS A 313 20.14 -18.85 29.33
N GLU A 314 20.29 -17.88 30.22
CA GLU A 314 20.57 -16.50 29.89
C GLU A 314 21.87 -16.41 29.08
N ASN A 315 21.80 -15.78 27.91
CA ASN A 315 22.95 -15.19 27.27
C ASN A 315 22.63 -13.70 27.13
N GLU A 316 23.24 -12.91 28.01
CA GLU A 316 23.25 -11.46 28.00
C GLU A 316 23.99 -10.97 26.75
N ASN A 317 23.26 -10.57 25.70
CA ASN A 317 23.60 -9.46 24.80
C ASN A 317 22.58 -9.35 23.66
N SER A 318 21.46 -8.69 23.91
CA SER A 318 20.70 -8.02 22.85
C SER A 318 19.80 -6.95 23.46
N SER A 319 20.37 -5.76 23.64
CA SER A 319 19.60 -4.53 23.82
C SER A 319 18.63 -4.39 22.62
N PRO A 320 17.37 -3.95 22.83
CA PRO A 320 16.46 -3.69 21.74
C PRO A 320 17.02 -2.55 20.90
N THR A 321 17.40 -2.82 19.65
CA THR A 321 17.74 -1.77 18.69
C THR A 321 16.48 -0.96 18.41
N PRO A 322 16.51 0.38 18.56
CA PRO A 322 15.37 1.21 18.21
C PRO A 322 15.12 1.18 16.70
N MET A 323 13.86 1.00 16.31
CA MET A 323 13.41 1.08 14.91
C MET A 323 13.49 2.52 14.37
N PRO A 324 13.94 2.75 13.13
CA PRO A 324 13.69 3.99 12.42
C PRO A 324 12.37 3.87 11.65
N SER A 325 11.25 4.29 12.24
CA SER A 325 10.08 4.75 11.47
C SER A 325 10.27 6.24 11.24
N VAL A 326 10.41 6.70 9.99
CA VAL A 326 10.52 8.14 9.72
C VAL A 326 9.18 8.78 10.08
N PRO A 327 9.08 9.57 11.17
CA PRO A 327 7.85 10.29 11.49
C PRO A 327 7.66 11.39 10.45
N PHE A 328 6.43 11.83 10.22
CA PHE A 328 6.16 13.04 9.46
C PHE A 328 6.76 14.25 10.20
N ASN A 329 8.05 14.54 9.96
CA ASN A 329 8.86 15.48 10.73
C ASN A 329 9.16 16.75 9.91
N LEU A 330 8.15 17.59 9.74
CA LEU A 330 8.35 18.94 9.20
C LEU A 330 8.97 19.84 10.29
N PRO A 331 9.89 20.76 9.93
CA PRO A 331 10.38 21.77 10.84
C PRO A 331 9.26 22.75 11.24
N ASP A 332 9.41 23.38 12.41
CA ASP A 332 8.37 24.22 13.02
C ASP A 332 7.92 25.40 12.14
N GLY A 333 8.83 25.94 11.32
CA GLY A 333 8.51 27.00 10.35
C GLY A 333 7.54 26.55 9.26
N GLU A 334 7.70 25.32 8.75
CA GLU A 334 6.79 24.74 7.76
C GLU A 334 5.42 24.39 8.36
N TRP A 335 5.39 23.97 9.62
CA TRP A 335 4.13 23.78 10.34
C TRP A 335 3.33 25.08 10.49
N ARG A 336 3.98 26.21 10.77
CA ARG A 336 3.33 27.53 10.85
C ARG A 336 2.82 28.03 9.50
N ALA A 337 3.46 27.63 8.40
CA ALA A 337 3.00 27.96 7.06
C ALA A 337 1.82 27.06 6.61
N LYS A 338 1.82 25.79 7.03
CA LYS A 338 0.80 24.80 6.64
C LYS A 338 -0.49 24.91 7.46
N LEU A 339 -0.39 25.22 8.74
CA LEU A 339 -1.52 25.22 9.68
C LEU A 339 -2.04 26.63 9.91
N SER A 340 -3.35 26.75 10.16
CA SER A 340 -3.88 27.99 10.73
C SER A 340 -3.28 28.23 12.13
N PRO A 341 -3.25 29.48 12.62
CA PRO A 341 -2.73 29.78 13.96
C PRO A 341 -3.37 28.93 15.07
N GLU A 342 -4.67 28.70 14.98
CA GLU A 342 -5.42 27.89 15.95
C GLU A 342 -5.11 26.39 15.80
N GLN A 343 -4.97 25.89 14.57
CA GLN A 343 -4.52 24.51 14.33
C GLN A 343 -3.12 24.27 14.87
N TYR A 344 -2.19 25.21 14.66
CA TYR A 344 -0.83 25.11 15.19
C TYR A 344 -0.82 25.14 16.73
N ARG A 345 -1.60 26.04 17.33
CA ARG A 345 -1.76 26.12 18.80
C ARG A 345 -2.25 24.79 19.38
N VAL A 346 -3.24 24.15 18.77
CA VAL A 346 -3.77 22.87 19.25
C VAL A 346 -2.80 21.72 18.94
N LEU A 347 -2.47 21.50 17.66
CA LEU A 347 -1.69 20.34 17.20
C LEU A 347 -0.25 20.32 17.70
N ARG A 348 0.40 21.49 17.85
CA ARG A 348 1.85 21.58 18.14
C ARG A 348 2.12 22.13 19.54
N GLN A 349 1.31 23.05 20.03
CA GLN A 349 1.47 23.63 21.37
C GLN A 349 0.56 22.98 22.43
N LYS A 350 -0.09 21.85 22.10
CA LYS A 350 -1.01 21.11 22.97
C LYS A 350 -2.13 21.97 23.57
N GLY A 351 -2.56 22.98 22.82
CA GLY A 351 -3.69 23.82 23.20
C GLY A 351 -5.02 23.07 23.12
N THR A 352 -6.03 23.59 23.80
CA THR A 352 -7.41 23.12 23.71
C THR A 352 -8.30 24.23 23.16
N GLU A 353 -9.16 23.93 22.19
CA GLU A 353 -10.18 24.85 21.68
C GLU A 353 -11.28 25.07 22.72
N ARG A 354 -12.04 26.17 22.63
CA ARG A 354 -13.14 26.43 23.57
C ARG A 354 -14.26 25.38 23.39
N PRO A 355 -14.92 24.95 24.48
CA PRO A 355 -16.02 24.01 24.36
C PRO A 355 -17.17 24.61 23.55
N GLY A 356 -17.76 23.79 22.68
CA GLY A 356 -18.93 24.14 21.87
C GLY A 356 -18.65 24.98 20.62
N THR A 357 -17.41 25.38 20.36
CA THR A 357 -17.07 26.22 19.20
C THR A 357 -16.62 25.44 17.97
N GLY A 358 -16.32 24.15 18.12
CA GLY A 358 -15.80 23.29 17.06
C GLY A 358 -16.81 22.95 15.97
N ALA A 359 -16.40 23.04 14.70
CA ALA A 359 -17.23 22.71 13.53
C ALA A 359 -17.73 21.25 13.55
N PHE A 360 -16.94 20.34 14.11
CA PHE A 360 -17.23 18.91 14.14
C PHE A 360 -17.91 18.43 15.43
N THR A 361 -18.17 19.32 16.39
CA THR A 361 -18.83 18.95 17.66
C THR A 361 -20.20 18.34 17.40
N LYS A 362 -21.08 19.06 16.68
CA LYS A 362 -22.44 18.61 16.32
C LYS A 362 -22.55 18.02 14.90
N HIS A 363 -21.42 17.75 14.27
CA HIS A 363 -21.38 17.22 12.91
C HIS A 363 -21.68 15.72 12.89
N ASN A 364 -22.62 15.30 12.04
CA ASN A 364 -23.12 13.92 11.96
C ASN A 364 -23.13 13.35 10.53
N ALA A 365 -22.45 13.98 9.57
CA ALA A 365 -22.38 13.45 8.21
C ALA A 365 -21.53 12.16 8.17
N LEU A 366 -21.89 11.24 7.28
CA LEU A 366 -21.16 9.99 7.06
C LEU A 366 -19.84 10.24 6.34
N GLY A 367 -18.75 9.71 6.87
CA GLY A 367 -17.42 9.94 6.31
C GLY A 367 -16.27 9.66 7.29
N THR A 368 -15.09 10.17 6.95
CA THR A 368 -13.85 9.96 7.73
C THR A 368 -13.31 11.29 8.25
N TYR A 369 -12.89 11.29 9.52
CA TYR A 369 -12.19 12.39 10.16
C TYR A 369 -10.67 12.17 10.04
N LEU A 370 -10.00 13.11 9.41
CA LEU A 370 -8.56 13.08 9.13
C LEU A 370 -7.82 14.03 10.09
N CYS A 371 -6.55 13.77 10.33
CA CYS A 371 -5.65 14.68 11.03
C CYS A 371 -5.49 15.97 10.23
N ALA A 372 -5.80 17.13 10.82
CA ALA A 372 -5.64 18.41 10.12
C ALA A 372 -4.18 18.72 9.72
N GLY A 373 -3.20 18.11 10.39
CA GLY A 373 -1.78 18.34 10.12
C GLY A 373 -1.15 17.45 9.04
N CYS A 374 -1.50 16.16 8.99
CA CYS A 374 -0.87 15.22 8.05
C CYS A 374 -1.88 14.46 7.18
N ASP A 375 -3.16 14.78 7.28
CA ASP A 375 -4.26 14.17 6.52
C ASP A 375 -4.44 12.66 6.74
N ALA A 376 -3.73 12.08 7.72
CA ALA A 376 -3.89 10.68 8.11
C ALA A 376 -5.31 10.43 8.67
N PRO A 377 -5.97 9.33 8.30
CA PRO A 377 -7.30 8.99 8.81
C PRO A 377 -7.24 8.62 10.29
N LEU A 378 -8.10 9.24 11.10
CA LEU A 378 -8.11 9.08 12.56
C LEU A 378 -9.36 8.37 13.06
N TYR A 379 -10.53 8.80 12.58
CA TYR A 379 -11.84 8.32 13.05
C TYR A 379 -12.81 8.17 11.90
N THR A 380 -13.78 7.26 12.04
CA THR A 380 -14.93 7.18 11.13
C THR A 380 -16.16 7.81 11.77
N SER A 381 -17.14 8.23 10.97
CA SER A 381 -18.43 8.73 11.45
C SER A 381 -19.18 7.68 12.29
N SER A 382 -18.97 6.39 12.04
CA SER A 382 -19.58 5.30 12.81
C SER A 382 -19.07 5.20 14.25
N GLN A 383 -17.85 5.70 14.50
CA GLN A 383 -17.23 5.76 15.82
C GLN A 383 -17.63 7.01 16.60
N LYS A 384 -18.27 7.98 15.94
CA LYS A 384 -18.66 9.25 16.55
C LYS A 384 -19.95 9.10 17.33
N PHE A 385 -20.00 9.70 18.52
CA PHE A 385 -21.22 9.74 19.33
C PHE A 385 -21.39 11.09 20.02
N ASN A 386 -22.57 11.34 20.59
CA ASN A 386 -22.84 12.56 21.35
C ASN A 386 -22.60 12.30 22.84
N SER A 387 -21.49 12.81 23.37
CA SER A 387 -21.14 12.71 24.79
C SER A 387 -21.60 13.91 25.63
N GLY A 388 -22.03 15.00 24.99
CA GLY A 388 -22.29 16.28 25.66
C GLY A 388 -21.05 17.02 26.17
N CYS A 389 -19.83 16.55 25.90
CA CYS A 389 -18.61 17.12 26.51
C CYS A 389 -18.19 18.49 25.96
N GLY A 390 -18.79 18.96 24.86
CA GLY A 390 -18.45 20.24 24.21
C GLY A 390 -17.47 20.13 23.04
N TRP A 391 -16.87 18.95 22.81
CA TRP A 391 -15.97 18.65 21.69
C TRP A 391 -16.46 17.42 20.92
N PRO A 392 -15.97 17.18 19.69
CA PRO A 392 -16.13 15.89 19.02
C PRO A 392 -15.74 14.72 19.95
N ALA A 393 -16.60 13.71 20.01
CA ALA A 393 -16.39 12.51 20.81
C ALA A 393 -16.49 11.26 19.97
N PHE A 394 -15.51 10.37 20.13
CA PHE A 394 -15.45 9.08 19.45
C PHE A 394 -15.22 7.99 20.49
N PHE A 395 -15.81 6.81 20.30
CA PHE A 395 -15.61 5.69 21.22
C PHE A 395 -14.44 4.79 20.84
N ASP A 396 -13.95 4.91 19.62
CA ASP A 396 -12.80 4.17 19.12
C ASP A 396 -12.12 4.98 18.01
N ALA A 397 -10.90 4.62 17.66
CA ALA A 397 -10.15 5.21 16.55
C ALA A 397 -9.93 4.18 15.43
N ILE A 398 -9.49 4.63 14.27
CA ILE A 398 -8.95 3.73 13.27
C ILE A 398 -7.70 3.06 13.87
N PRO A 399 -7.52 1.73 13.73
CA PRO A 399 -6.39 1.02 14.32
C PRO A 399 -5.05 1.68 14.00
N ASN A 400 -4.20 1.86 15.02
CA ASN A 400 -2.90 2.53 14.93
C ASN A 400 -2.91 4.01 14.50
N ALA A 401 -4.08 4.65 14.35
CA ALA A 401 -4.15 6.04 13.92
C ALA A 401 -3.76 7.05 15.02
N ILE A 402 -3.91 6.65 16.29
CA ILE A 402 -3.59 7.48 17.45
C ILE A 402 -2.63 6.77 18.42
N LYS A 403 -1.85 7.55 19.17
CA LYS A 403 -1.04 7.09 20.29
C LYS A 403 -1.57 7.71 21.58
N ALA A 404 -1.71 6.88 22.60
CA ALA A 404 -2.05 7.30 23.96
C ALA A 404 -0.78 7.59 24.74
N LEU A 405 -0.66 8.78 25.32
CA LEU A 405 0.48 9.23 26.10
C LEU A 405 0.01 9.67 27.50
N PRO A 406 0.74 9.34 28.58
CA PRO A 406 0.42 9.85 29.91
C PRO A 406 0.48 11.39 29.97
N ASP A 407 -0.56 12.03 30.51
CA ASP A 407 -0.65 13.48 30.75
C ASP A 407 -1.24 13.74 32.13
N GLY A 408 -0.39 13.61 33.17
CA GLY A 408 -0.80 13.72 34.56
C GLY A 408 -1.81 12.63 34.93
N SER A 409 -3.01 13.04 35.36
CA SER A 409 -4.13 12.15 35.67
C SER A 409 -4.99 11.79 34.44
N ARG A 410 -4.65 12.30 33.25
CA ARG A 410 -5.36 12.05 31.99
C ARG A 410 -4.43 11.31 31.02
N ILE A 411 -5.03 10.83 29.93
CA ILE A 411 -4.29 10.21 28.84
C ILE A 411 -4.47 11.08 27.60
N GLU A 412 -3.39 11.74 27.17
CA GLU A 412 -3.34 12.50 25.93
C GLU A 412 -3.43 11.53 24.74
N ILE A 413 -4.17 11.92 23.70
CA ILE A 413 -4.17 11.24 22.41
C ILE A 413 -3.52 12.13 21.37
N VAL A 414 -2.54 11.58 20.66
CA VAL A 414 -1.82 12.24 19.57
C VAL A 414 -1.96 11.45 18.27
N CYS A 415 -1.85 12.11 17.13
CA CYS A 415 -1.80 11.41 15.84
C CYS A 415 -0.54 10.54 15.78
N ALA A 416 -0.69 9.26 15.44
CA ALA A 416 0.42 8.32 15.38
C ALA A 416 1.46 8.66 14.30
N ASN A 417 1.02 9.33 13.22
CA ASN A 417 1.82 9.67 12.05
C ASN A 417 2.69 10.94 12.24
N CYS A 418 2.09 12.05 12.69
CA CYS A 418 2.80 13.33 12.84
C CYS A 418 3.03 13.78 14.29
N GLY A 419 2.52 13.04 15.28
CA GLY A 419 2.63 13.36 16.70
C GLY A 419 1.82 14.58 17.14
N GLY A 420 0.93 15.11 16.29
CA GLY A 420 0.09 16.26 16.64
C GLY A 420 -0.87 15.94 17.79
N HIS A 421 -1.06 16.87 18.72
CA HIS A 421 -2.02 16.76 19.81
C HIS A 421 -3.46 16.80 19.29
N MET A 422 -4.26 15.80 19.66
CA MET A 422 -5.67 15.68 19.26
C MET A 422 -6.59 16.03 20.44
N GLY A 423 -6.28 15.56 21.64
CA GLY A 423 -7.10 15.76 22.84
C GLY A 423 -6.77 14.70 23.90
N HIS A 424 -7.80 14.14 24.54
CA HIS A 424 -7.65 13.14 25.60
C HIS A 424 -8.63 11.98 25.46
N VAL A 425 -8.25 10.81 25.96
CA VAL A 425 -9.14 9.65 26.11
C VAL A 425 -9.51 9.43 27.58
N PHE A 426 -10.77 9.13 27.80
CA PHE A 426 -11.36 8.77 29.09
C PHE A 426 -12.01 7.39 28.96
N LYS A 427 -11.99 6.59 30.02
CA LYS A 427 -12.55 5.22 30.02
C LYS A 427 -13.40 5.01 31.27
N GLY A 428 -14.42 4.15 31.18
CA GLY A 428 -15.22 3.77 32.34
C GLY A 428 -16.21 4.85 32.78
N GLU A 429 -16.69 5.67 31.83
CA GLU A 429 -17.64 6.75 32.12
C GLU A 429 -19.10 6.31 32.02
N GLY A 430 -19.34 5.07 31.55
CA GLY A 430 -20.67 4.48 31.46
C GLY A 430 -21.44 4.90 30.21
N PHE A 431 -20.75 5.23 29.12
CA PHE A 431 -21.42 5.48 27.84
C PHE A 431 -21.88 4.16 27.22
N GLU A 432 -23.06 4.17 26.60
CA GLU A 432 -23.60 3.03 25.84
C GLU A 432 -22.87 2.89 24.48
N THR A 433 -21.54 2.71 24.52
CA THR A 433 -20.67 2.51 23.37
C THR A 433 -19.90 1.18 23.51
N PRO A 434 -19.49 0.54 22.39
CA PRO A 434 -18.86 -0.80 22.45
C PRO A 434 -17.62 -0.92 23.34
N THR A 435 -16.89 0.17 23.53
CA THR A 435 -15.59 0.21 24.24
C THR A 435 -15.68 0.90 25.60
N ASP A 436 -16.76 1.64 25.89
CA ASP A 436 -16.87 2.60 27.01
C ASP A 436 -15.65 3.54 27.11
N GLU A 437 -15.08 3.89 25.96
CA GLU A 437 -14.06 4.93 25.82
C GLU A 437 -14.69 6.19 25.25
N ARG A 438 -14.13 7.35 25.63
CA ARG A 438 -14.47 8.65 25.08
C ARG A 438 -13.20 9.38 24.69
N HIS A 439 -12.92 9.37 23.40
CA HIS A 439 -11.89 10.19 22.78
C HIS A 439 -12.46 11.59 22.60
N CYS A 440 -12.09 12.50 23.50
CA CYS A 440 -12.49 13.90 23.48
C CYS A 440 -11.48 14.68 22.63
N VAL A 441 -11.85 14.98 21.38
CA VAL A 441 -10.92 15.47 20.35
C VAL A 441 -11.25 16.91 19.99
N ASN A 442 -10.23 17.78 19.90
CA ASN A 442 -10.41 19.14 19.41
C ASN A 442 -10.89 19.12 17.94
N SER A 443 -11.99 19.79 17.62
CA SER A 443 -12.49 19.89 16.25
C SER A 443 -11.47 20.51 15.30
N VAL A 444 -10.72 21.52 15.75
CA VAL A 444 -9.71 22.17 14.92
C VAL A 444 -8.54 21.26 14.57
N SER A 445 -8.34 20.16 15.32
CA SER A 445 -7.33 19.14 15.00
C SER A 445 -7.78 18.17 13.89
N LEU A 446 -9.03 18.26 13.44
CA LEU A 446 -9.65 17.37 12.47
C LEU A 446 -9.94 18.07 11.13
N LYS A 447 -9.97 17.29 10.07
CA LYS A 447 -10.63 17.57 8.78
C LYS A 447 -11.67 16.47 8.54
N PHE A 448 -12.62 16.71 7.65
CA PHE A 448 -13.66 15.73 7.33
C PHE A 448 -13.74 15.53 5.81
N THR A 449 -13.90 14.27 5.40
CA THR A 449 -14.21 13.89 4.01
C THR A 449 -15.47 13.03 3.99
N SER A 450 -16.41 13.37 3.09
CA SER A 450 -17.70 12.69 2.92
C SER A 450 -17.62 11.41 2.09
N SER A 451 -16.52 11.20 1.36
CA SER A 451 -16.18 9.87 0.86
C SER A 451 -15.49 9.10 2.00
N PRO A 452 -15.77 7.79 2.21
CA PRO A 452 -14.83 6.97 2.97
C PRO A 452 -13.44 7.23 2.38
N ALA A 453 -12.51 7.71 3.21
CA ALA A 453 -11.24 8.19 2.68
C ALA A 453 -10.51 7.04 1.95
N PRO A 454 -9.88 7.35 0.79
CA PRO A 454 -9.19 6.39 -0.07
C PRO A 454 -7.91 5.85 0.55
#